data_AF-A0A2V8V2V4-F1
#
_entry.id   AF-A0A2V8V2V4-F1
#
_cell.length_a   1.000
_cell.length_b   1.000
_cell.length_c   1.000
_cell.angle_alpha   90.00
_cell.angle_beta   90.00
_cell.angle_gamma   90.00
#
_symmetry.space_group_name_H-M   'P 1'
#
loop_
_entity.id
_entity.type
_entity.pdbx_description
1 polymer ?
#
loop_
_entity_poly.entity_id
_entity_poly.type
_entity_poly.pdbx_seq_one_letter_code
_entity_poly.pdbx_strand_id
1 'polypeptide(L)' 'MNITLSIDDEVIRSARRRAEAMGTSVNQLVRDYLEQLAGRSDPNANAAEFEKLSRLAKGNSRGWKFNRQELHERR' A
#
# COMPACT_ATOMS: atom_id res chain seq x y z
N MET A 1 21.85 4.08 5.41
CA MET A 1 22.76 3.52 4.40
C MET A 1 22.12 3.65 3.03
N ASN A 2 22.93 3.89 1.99
CA ASN A 2 22.47 3.91 0.61
C ASN A 2 22.75 2.53 -0.02
N ILE A 3 21.79 2.02 -0.77
CA ILE A 3 21.90 0.76 -1.50
C ILE A 3 21.76 1.04 -2.99
N THR A 4 22.57 0.37 -3.81
CA THR A 4 22.44 0.38 -5.28
C THR A 4 21.94 -1.00 -5.70
N LEU A 5 20.85 -1.04 -6.45
CA LEU A 5 20.20 -2.27 -6.89
C LEU A 5 20.13 -2.29 -8.41
N SER A 6 20.64 -3.35 -9.02
CA SER A 6 20.43 -3.65 -10.43
C SER A 6 19.11 -4.40 -10.58
N ILE A 7 18.19 -3.85 -11.36
CA ILE A 7 16.87 -4.42 -11.65
C ILE A 7 16.59 -4.23 -13.14
N ASP A 8 15.80 -5.13 -13.69
CA ASP A 8 15.30 -5.04 -15.07
C ASP A 8 14.48 -3.76 -15.33
N ASP A 9 14.70 -3.14 -16.49
CA ASP A 9 14.08 -1.86 -16.87
C ASP A 9 12.54 -1.94 -16.99
N GLU A 10 11.97 -3.09 -17.33
CA GLU A 10 10.52 -3.28 -17.36
C GLU A 10 9.94 -3.30 -15.95
N VAL A 11 10.65 -3.96 -15.03
CA VAL A 11 10.26 -4.08 -13.63
C VAL A 11 10.27 -2.72 -12.95
N ILE A 12 11.33 -1.92 -13.12
CA ILE A 12 11.40 -0.60 -12.47
C ILE A 12 10.36 0.37 -13.03
N ARG A 13 10.04 0.30 -14.33
CA ARG A 13 8.96 1.10 -14.95
C ARG A 13 7.60 0.72 -14.40
N SER A 14 7.33 -0.58 -14.24
CA SER A 14 6.08 -1.06 -13.63
C SER A 14 5.97 -0.65 -12.16
N ALA A 15 7.05 -0.79 -11.39
CA ALA A 15 7.10 -0.40 -9.99
C ALA A 15 6.86 1.10 -9.79
N ARG A 16 7.45 1.97 -10.62
CA ARG A 16 7.21 3.42 -10.57
C ARG A 16 5.75 3.78 -10.79
N ARG A 17 5.13 3.24 -11.84
CA ARG A 17 3.70 3.49 -12.13
C ARG A 17 2.80 3.08 -10.96
N ARG A 18 3.08 1.94 -10.31
CA ARG A 18 2.33 1.49 -9.14
C ARG A 18 2.57 2.39 -7.92
N ALA A 19 3.81 2.78 -7.67
CA ALA A 19 4.15 3.67 -6.56
C ALA A 19 3.44 5.03 -6.71
N GLU A 20 3.42 5.60 -7.91
CA GLU A 20 2.69 6.83 -8.21
C GLU A 20 1.19 6.70 -7.97
N ALA A 21 0.57 5.60 -8.42
CA ALA A 21 -0.84 5.33 -8.17
C ALA A 21 -1.17 5.17 -6.67
N MET A 22 -0.19 4.74 -5.87
CA MET A 22 -0.28 4.64 -4.41
C MET A 22 0.11 5.95 -3.69
N GLY A 23 0.49 7.01 -4.41
CA GLY A 23 0.94 8.28 -3.82
C GLY A 23 2.29 8.19 -3.10
N THR A 24 3.14 7.23 -3.48
CA THR A 24 4.45 6.96 -2.86
C THR A 24 5.56 6.87 -3.92
N SER A 25 6.78 6.52 -3.51
CA SER A 25 7.92 6.31 -4.41
C SER A 25 8.47 4.89 -4.30
N VAL A 26 9.13 4.41 -5.35
CA VAL A 26 9.79 3.09 -5.33
C VAL A 26 10.81 2.97 -4.20
N ASN A 27 11.56 4.04 -3.94
CA ASN A 27 12.53 4.06 -2.84
C ASN A 27 11.86 3.93 -1.47
N GLN A 28 10.68 4.54 -1.30
CA GLN A 28 9.90 4.38 -0.07
C GLN A 28 9.41 2.94 0.08
N LEU A 29 8.84 2.35 -0.98
CA LEU A 29 8.40 0.95 -0.97
C LEU A 29 9.54 -0.03 -0.64
N VAL A 30 10.74 0.19 -1.19
CA VAL A 30 11.92 -0.63 -0.88
C VAL A 30 12.32 -0.48 0.58
N ARG A 31 12.28 0.74 1.14
CA ARG A 31 12.56 0.98 2.56
C ARG A 31 11.56 0.25 3.45
N ASP A 32 10.28 0.44 3.20
CA ASP A 32 9.20 -0.17 3.99
C ASP A 32 9.31 -1.70 3.97
N TYR A 33 9.59 -2.27 2.79
CA TYR A 33 9.80 -3.71 2.64
C TYR A 33 10.99 -4.22 3.45
N LEU A 34 12.14 -3.51 3.41
CA LEU A 34 13.32 -3.91 4.17
C LEU A 34 13.12 -3.76 5.68
N GLU A 35 12.38 -2.75 6.13
CA GLU A 35 12.03 -2.58 7.54
C GLU A 35 11.10 -3.69 8.03
N GLN A 36 10.10 -4.06 7.22
CA GLN A 36 9.22 -5.19 7.49
C GLN A 36 10.01 -6.51 7.52
N LEU A 37 10.89 -6.73 6.53
CA LEU A 37 11.72 -7.93 6.43
C LEU A 37 12.69 -8.06 7.60
N ALA A 38 13.27 -6.94 8.05
CA ALA A 38 14.15 -6.91 9.23
C ALA A 38 13.39 -7.09 10.56
N GLY A 39 12.08 -7.34 10.53
CA GLY A 39 11.27 -7.56 11.72
C GLY A 39 11.00 -6.29 12.53
N ARG A 40 11.21 -5.10 11.96
CA ARG A 40 10.86 -3.83 12.63
C ARG A 40 9.36 -3.51 12.57
N SER A 41 8.62 -4.22 11.72
CA SER A 41 7.17 -4.16 11.67
C SER A 41 6.59 -5.02 12.82
N ASP A 42 6.33 -4.41 13.97
CA ASP A 42 5.52 -5.03 15.02
C ASP A 42 4.06 -5.10 14.55
N PRO A 43 3.48 -6.30 14.35
CA PRO A 43 2.08 -6.44 13.94
C PRO A 43 1.10 -5.73 14.86
N ASN A 44 1.39 -5.65 16.16
CA ASN A 44 0.56 -4.92 17.12
C ASN A 44 0.64 -3.42 16.91
N ALA A 45 1.84 -2.89 16.63
CA ALA A 45 2.03 -1.48 16.30
C ALA A 45 1.31 -1.11 15.00
N ASN A 46 1.38 -1.97 13.98
CA ASN A 46 0.65 -1.76 12.72
C ASN A 46 -0.87 -1.80 12.91
N ALA A 47 -1.39 -2.72 13.74
CA ALA A 47 -2.81 -2.78 14.06
C ALA A 47 -3.27 -1.51 14.79
N ALA A 48 -2.48 -1.01 15.74
CA ALA A 48 -2.76 0.23 16.46
C ALA A 48 -2.72 1.45 15.52
N GLU A 49 -1.78 1.50 14.58
CA GLU A 49 -1.70 2.56 13.57
C GLU A 49 -2.89 2.53 12.62
N PHE A 50 -3.27 1.34 12.13
CA PHE A 50 -4.46 1.15 11.31
C PHE A 50 -5.74 1.63 12.02
N GLU A 51 -5.91 1.28 13.30
CA GLU A 51 -7.05 1.73 14.08
C GLU A 51 -7.06 3.26 14.24
N LYS A 52 -5.90 3.86 14.55
CA LYS A 52 -5.75 5.32 14.65
C LYS A 52 -6.14 6.01 13.34
N LEU A 53 -5.60 5.56 12.21
CA LEU A 53 -5.88 6.13 10.90
C LEU A 53 -7.36 5.97 10.51
N SER A 54 -7.96 4.82 10.83
CA SER A 54 -9.39 4.56 10.59
C SER A 54 -10.29 5.51 11.36
N ARG A 55 -9.94 5.84 12.61
CA ARG A 55 -10.67 6.83 13.42
C ARG A 55 -10.49 8.27 12.93
N LEU A 56 -9.32 8.60 12.37
CA LEU A 56 -9.05 9.94 11.81
C LEU A 56 -9.73 10.14 10.44
N ALA A 57 -9.91 9.06 9.67
CA ALA A 57 -10.54 9.12 8.38
C ALA A 57 -12.01 9.51 8.50
N LYS A 58 -12.42 10.58 7.81
CA LYS A 58 -13.84 11.00 7.70
C LYS A 58 -14.57 10.26 6.57
N GLY A 59 -14.21 9.00 6.34
CA GLY A 59 -14.78 8.19 5.26
C GLY A 59 -16.30 8.10 5.41
N ASN A 60 -17.04 8.47 4.37
CA ASN A 60 -18.48 8.34 4.32
C ASN A 60 -18.84 7.59 3.04
N SER A 61 -19.31 6.35 3.19
CA SER A 61 -19.75 5.52 2.07
C SER A 61 -21.02 6.06 1.40
N ARG A 62 -21.62 7.12 1.94
CA ARG A 62 -22.89 7.71 1.50
C ARG A 62 -24.01 6.67 1.41
N GLY A 63 -24.01 5.75 2.36
CA GLY A 63 -24.98 4.65 2.41
C GLY A 63 -24.69 3.52 1.42
N TRP A 64 -23.58 3.56 0.67
CA TRP A 64 -23.15 2.45 -0.16
C TRP A 64 -22.93 1.21 0.70
N LYS A 65 -23.54 0.11 0.27
CA LYS A 65 -23.44 -1.21 0.89
C LYS A 65 -22.84 -2.16 -0.13
N PHE A 66 -21.96 -3.02 0.34
CA PHE A 66 -21.42 -4.08 -0.48
C PHE A 66 -22.55 -4.98 -1.00
N ASN A 67 -22.66 -5.10 -2.32
CA ASN A 67 -23.58 -5.99 -3.00
C ASN A 67 -22.76 -6.96 -3.87
N ARG A 68 -22.74 -8.24 -3.51
CA ARG A 68 -21.93 -9.23 -4.22
C ARG A 68 -22.37 -9.39 -5.68
N GLN A 69 -23.65 -9.21 -5.99
CA GLN A 69 -24.17 -9.34 -7.34
C GLN A 69 -23.61 -8.28 -8.29
N GLU A 70 -23.36 -7.05 -7.81
CA GLU A 70 -22.76 -5.97 -8.60
C GLU A 70 -21.36 -6.31 -9.11
N LEU A 71 -20.59 -7.14 -8.40
CA LEU A 71 -19.26 -7.57 -8.84
C LEU A 71 -19.28 -8.48 -10.08
N HIS A 72 -20.42 -9.11 -10.38
CA HIS A 72 -20.58 -10.03 -11.50
C HIS A 72 -21.30 -9.41 -12.69
N GLU A 73 -21.72 -8.14 -12.59
CA GLU A 73 -22.22 -7.38 -13.73
C GLU A 73 -21.05 -7.02 -14.66
N ARG A 74 -20.67 -7.98 -15.50
CA ARG A 74 -19.81 -7.73 -16.65
C ARG A 74 -20.63 -6.89 -17.64
N ARG A 75 -20.33 -5.60 -17.73
CA ARG A 75 -20.61 -4.79 -18.92
C ARG A 75 -19.45 -4.87 -19.89
#